data_AF-A0A6P2REN9-F1
#
_entry.id   AF-A0A6P2REN9-F1
#
_cell.length_a   1.000
_cell.length_b   1.000
_cell.length_c   1.000
_cell.angle_alpha   90.00
_cell.angle_beta   90.00
_cell.angle_gamma   90.00
#
_symmetry.space_group_name_H-M   'P 1'
#
loop_
_entity.id
_entity.type
_entity.pdbx_description
1 polymer ?
#
loop_
_entity_poly.entity_id
_entity_poly.type
_entity_poly.pdbx_seq_one_letter_code
_entity_poly.pdbx_strand_id
1 'polypeptide(L)'
;MGHSTLYQALRLGDAQYNRLVKLDTPLGVDWLLPLYVKGSSRLGRDYEFIVDTVSARGAQIKLDALIGKAITLWIQQSDGTYMPIHGYVHQFSRTGADGSLTGR
;
A
#
# COMPACT_ATOMS: atom_id res chain seq x y z
N MET A 1 -5.36 22.16 -10.47
CA MET A 1 -3.89 22.24 -10.54
C MET A 1 -3.14 21.40 -9.49
N GLY A 2 -3.81 20.53 -8.70
CA GLY A 2 -3.14 19.70 -7.66
C GLY A 2 -2.87 18.23 -8.02
N HIS A 3 -3.40 17.73 -9.14
CA HIS A 3 -3.30 16.31 -9.50
C HIS A 3 -1.91 15.93 -10.07
N SER A 4 -1.21 16.89 -10.70
CA SER A 4 0.07 16.64 -11.36
C SER A 4 1.24 16.51 -10.38
N THR A 5 1.22 17.21 -9.25
CA THR A 5 2.31 17.21 -8.26
C THR A 5 2.37 15.91 -7.48
N LEU A 6 1.21 15.39 -7.03
CA LEU A 6 1.10 14.06 -6.43
C LEU A 6 1.54 12.98 -7.41
N TYR A 7 1.04 13.03 -8.65
CA TYR A 7 1.44 12.07 -9.68
C TYR A 7 2.94 12.10 -9.98
N GLN A 8 3.55 13.28 -10.02
CA GLN A 8 5.00 13.42 -10.20
C GLN A 8 5.77 12.87 -9.00
N ALA A 9 5.37 13.18 -7.77
CA ALA A 9 6.00 12.62 -6.56
C ALA A 9 5.96 11.08 -6.55
N LEU A 10 4.84 10.49 -6.96
CA LEU A 10 4.70 9.03 -7.10
C LEU A 10 5.64 8.41 -8.16
N ARG A 11 6.03 9.19 -9.17
CA ARG A 11 6.85 8.70 -10.30
C ARG A 11 8.35 8.89 -10.10
N LEU A 12 8.75 9.84 -9.26
CA LEU A 12 10.14 10.25 -9.05
C LEU A 12 10.91 9.31 -8.12
N GLY A 13 10.23 8.42 -7.39
CA GLY A 13 10.83 7.49 -6.42
C GLY A 13 10.90 8.07 -5.01
N ASP A 14 11.19 7.23 -4.02
CA ASP A 14 11.18 7.52 -2.58
C ASP A 14 9.84 8.01 -2.04
N ALA A 15 8.75 7.68 -2.74
CA ALA A 15 7.43 8.20 -2.40
C ALA A 15 6.88 7.59 -1.09
N GLN A 16 7.49 6.52 -0.58
CA GLN A 16 7.25 5.97 0.75
C GLN A 16 8.22 6.47 1.84
N TYR A 17 9.22 7.28 1.51
CA TYR A 17 10.18 7.79 2.49
C TYR A 17 9.49 8.62 3.59
N ASN A 18 9.92 8.41 4.83
CA ASN A 18 9.43 9.10 6.03
C ASN A 18 7.89 9.18 6.16
N ARG A 19 7.16 8.15 5.72
CA ARG A 19 5.71 8.06 5.92
C ARG A 19 5.38 7.33 7.21
N LEU A 20 4.25 7.71 7.82
CA LEU A 20 3.67 7.01 8.96
C LEU A 20 3.40 5.53 8.66
N VAL A 21 2.94 5.22 7.44
CA VAL A 21 2.69 3.85 6.97
C VAL A 21 3.40 3.61 5.65
N LYS A 22 3.99 2.41 5.51
CA LYS A 22 4.63 1.92 4.27
C LYS A 22 4.14 0.52 3.96
N LEU A 23 4.12 0.16 2.69
CA LEU A 23 3.74 -1.15 2.21
C LEU A 23 4.86 -1.72 1.33
N ASP A 24 5.43 -2.82 1.79
CA ASP A 24 6.39 -3.62 1.02
C ASP A 24 5.65 -4.78 0.35
N THR A 25 5.82 -4.90 -0.96
CA THR A 25 5.11 -5.88 -1.80
C THR A 25 6.02 -6.44 -2.89
N PRO A 26 5.73 -7.64 -3.42
CA PRO A 26 6.48 -8.22 -4.53
C PRO A 26 6.44 -7.41 -5.84
N LEU A 27 5.56 -6.41 -5.96
CA LEU A 27 5.55 -5.52 -7.13
C LEU A 27 6.79 -4.61 -7.16
N GLY A 28 7.42 -4.39 -6.00
CA GLY A 28 8.60 -3.55 -5.83
C GLY A 28 8.30 -2.22 -5.15
N VAL A 29 9.36 -1.43 -4.97
CA VAL A 29 9.31 -0.15 -4.25
C VAL A 29 8.39 0.85 -4.94
N ASP A 30 7.59 1.56 -4.15
CA ASP A 30 6.66 2.63 -4.58
C ASP A 30 5.59 2.23 -5.61
N TRP A 31 5.36 0.93 -5.84
CA TRP A 31 4.30 0.48 -6.74
C TRP A 31 2.90 0.70 -6.16
N LEU A 32 2.76 0.53 -4.85
CA LEU A 32 1.53 0.76 -4.11
C LEU A 32 1.84 1.69 -2.95
N LEU A 33 1.18 2.85 -2.91
CA LEU A 33 1.29 3.78 -1.80
C LEU A 33 0.08 3.67 -0.89
N PRO A 34 0.26 3.33 0.39
CA PRO A 34 -0.85 3.30 1.33
C PRO A 34 -1.40 4.70 1.58
N LEU A 35 -2.72 4.83 1.56
CA LEU A 35 -3.45 6.04 1.91
C LEU A 35 -4.21 5.89 3.22
N TYR A 36 -4.78 4.71 3.44
CA TYR A 36 -5.58 4.41 4.62
C TYR A 36 -5.33 2.96 5.05
N VAL A 37 -5.34 2.75 6.37
CA VAL A 37 -5.14 1.43 6.98
C VAL A 37 -6.18 1.24 8.06
N LYS A 38 -6.87 0.11 8.01
CA LYS A 38 -7.76 -0.36 9.08
C LYS A 38 -7.35 -1.77 9.48
N GLY A 39 -7.04 -1.95 10.75
CA GLY A 39 -6.68 -3.26 11.33
C GLY A 39 -7.72 -3.75 12.33
N SER A 40 -7.92 -5.07 12.38
CA SER A 40 -8.67 -5.77 13.42
C SER A 40 -7.82 -6.93 13.92
N SER A 41 -7.75 -7.09 15.24
CA SER A 41 -7.03 -8.21 15.88
C SER A 41 -7.69 -8.57 17.20
N ARG A 42 -7.66 -9.87 17.55
CA ARG A 42 -8.20 -10.38 18.80
C ARG A 42 -7.34 -11.54 19.29
N LEU A 43 -7.10 -11.58 20.60
CA LEU A 43 -6.34 -12.66 21.21
C LEU A 43 -6.99 -14.03 20.90
N GLY A 44 -6.18 -14.98 20.41
CA GLY A 44 -6.62 -16.32 20.04
C GLY A 44 -7.42 -16.41 18.73
N ARG A 45 -7.43 -15.36 17.92
CA ARG A 45 -8.02 -15.32 16.56
C ARG A 45 -7.03 -14.71 15.59
N ASP A 46 -7.35 -14.86 14.30
CA ASP A 46 -6.59 -14.20 13.24
C ASP A 46 -6.76 -12.68 13.31
N TYR A 47 -5.79 -11.98 12.74
CA TYR A 47 -5.86 -10.54 12.51
C TYR A 47 -6.14 -10.28 11.01
N GLU A 48 -6.68 -9.11 10.72
CA GLU A 48 -6.92 -8.66 9.35
C GLU A 48 -6.55 -7.19 9.21
N PHE A 49 -5.92 -6.85 8.09
CA PHE A 49 -5.65 -5.47 7.70
C PHE A 49 -6.22 -5.20 6.32
N ILE A 50 -7.00 -4.13 6.21
CA ILE A 50 -7.45 -3.56 4.95
C ILE A 50 -6.62 -2.30 4.72
N VAL A 51 -5.94 -2.26 3.58
CA VAL A 51 -5.08 -1.15 3.18
C VAL A 51 -5.61 -0.60 1.86
N ASP A 52 -6.04 0.66 1.86
CA ASP A 52 -6.35 1.35 0.63
C ASP A 52 -5.07 1.96 0.07
N THR A 53 -4.80 1.67 -1.20
CA THR A 53 -3.56 2.04 -1.89
C THR A 53 -3.85 2.82 -3.16
N VAL A 54 -2.88 3.62 -3.58
CA VAL A 54 -2.85 4.23 -4.91
C VAL A 54 -1.60 3.86 -5.66
N SER A 55 -1.73 3.77 -6.98
CA SER A 55 -0.62 3.49 -7.88
C SER A 55 -0.62 4.43 -9.08
N ALA A 56 0.54 5.00 -9.38
CA ALA A 56 0.79 5.66 -10.66
C ALA A 56 1.02 4.66 -11.82
N ARG A 57 1.22 3.38 -11.49
CA ARG A 57 1.46 2.25 -12.42
C ARG A 57 0.29 1.26 -12.43
N GLY A 58 -0.87 1.69 -11.91
CA GLY A 58 -2.03 0.83 -11.69
C GLY A 58 -2.43 -0.01 -12.90
N ALA A 59 -2.42 0.58 -14.09
CA ALA A 59 -2.74 -0.12 -15.35
C ALA A 59 -1.84 -1.34 -15.64
N GLN A 60 -0.62 -1.39 -15.09
CA GLN A 60 0.36 -2.45 -15.30
C GLN A 60 0.24 -3.59 -14.27
N ILE A 61 -0.47 -3.36 -13.17
CA ILE A 61 -0.65 -4.35 -12.10
C ILE A 61 -1.74 -5.34 -12.56
N LYS A 62 -1.46 -6.64 -12.52
CA LYS A 62 -2.49 -7.65 -12.74
C LYS A 62 -3.31 -7.86 -11.47
N LEU A 63 -4.60 -8.19 -11.60
CA LEU A 63 -5.50 -8.34 -10.44
C LEU A 63 -5.13 -9.55 -9.55
N ASP A 64 -4.44 -10.54 -10.10
CA ASP A 64 -3.95 -11.73 -9.40
C ASP A 64 -2.51 -11.59 -8.89
N ALA A 65 -1.82 -10.49 -9.23
CA ALA A 65 -0.39 -10.34 -8.96
C ALA A 65 -0.02 -10.42 -7.47
N LEU A 66 -0.96 -10.06 -6.60
CA LEU A 66 -0.76 -10.01 -5.16
C LEU A 66 -1.45 -11.13 -4.39
N ILE A 67 -2.49 -11.75 -4.93
CA ILE A 67 -3.26 -12.78 -4.20
C ILE A 67 -2.33 -13.93 -3.77
N GLY A 68 -2.39 -14.29 -2.49
CA GLY A 68 -1.57 -15.33 -1.88
C GLY A 68 -0.09 -14.97 -1.72
N LYS A 69 0.33 -13.74 -2.04
CA LYS A 69 1.70 -13.28 -1.84
C LYS A 69 1.88 -12.73 -0.43
N ALA A 70 3.09 -12.95 0.10
CA ALA A 70 3.52 -12.35 1.34
C ALA A 70 3.83 -10.86 1.12
N ILE A 71 3.39 -10.03 2.06
CA ILE A 71 3.58 -8.57 2.08
C ILE A 71 3.87 -8.11 3.50
N THR A 72 4.43 -6.91 3.65
CA THR A 72 4.69 -6.31 4.97
C THR A 72 4.17 -4.88 5.02
N LEU A 73 3.27 -4.61 5.96
CA LEU A 73 2.87 -3.26 6.36
C LEU A 73 3.82 -2.78 7.45
N TRP A 74 4.37 -1.59 7.29
CA TRP A 74 5.25 -0.97 8.28
C TRP A 74 4.55 0.24 8.88
N ILE A 75 4.50 0.30 10.21
CA ILE A 75 3.90 1.42 10.95
C ILE A 75 4.99 2.11 11.76
N GLN A 76 5.19 3.40 11.51
CA GLN A 76 6.15 4.19 12.25
C GLN A 76 5.73 4.32 13.72
N GLN A 77 6.68 4.12 14.62
CA GLN A 77 6.52 4.25 16.06
C GLN A 77 6.93 5.65 16.52
N SER A 78 6.65 6.00 17.78
CA SER A 78 6.95 7.32 18.35
C SER A 78 8.46 7.64 18.39
N ASP A 79 9.32 6.63 18.38
CA ASP A 79 10.78 6.75 18.33
C ASP A 79 11.33 6.85 16.89
N GLY A 80 10.45 6.88 15.88
CA GLY A 80 10.81 6.94 14.47
C GLY A 80 11.18 5.58 13.86
N THR A 81 11.26 4.50 14.64
CA THR A 81 11.43 3.14 14.13
C THR A 81 10.16 2.64 13.45
N TYR A 82 10.22 1.52 12.76
CA TYR A 82 9.06 0.91 12.09
C TYR A 82 8.75 -0.46 12.67
N MET A 83 7.50 -0.64 13.09
CA MET A 83 6.95 -1.94 13.47
C MET A 83 6.46 -2.69 12.21
N PRO A 84 6.98 -3.89 11.92
CA PRO A 84 6.49 -4.71 10.82
C PRO A 84 5.20 -5.46 11.20
N ILE A 85 4.26 -5.50 10.27
CA ILE A 85 3.09 -6.39 10.27
C ILE A 85 3.16 -7.20 8.98
N HIS A 86 3.60 -8.45 9.11
CA HIS A 86 3.81 -9.36 7.98
C HIS A 86 2.61 -10.28 7.80
N GLY A 87 2.11 -10.42 6.57
CA GLY A 87 0.97 -11.30 6.27
C GLY A 87 0.85 -11.64 4.79
N TYR A 88 -0.25 -12.31 4.44
CA TYR A 88 -0.56 -12.71 3.06
C TYR A 88 -1.78 -11.98 2.54
N VAL A 89 -1.79 -11.68 1.24
CA VAL A 89 -2.93 -11.02 0.61
C VAL A 89 -4.03 -12.05 0.33
N HIS A 90 -5.15 -11.95 1.03
CA HIS A 90 -6.33 -12.79 0.79
C HIS A 90 -7.25 -12.23 -0.30
N GLN A 91 -7.34 -10.90 -0.41
CA GLN A 91 -8.17 -10.22 -1.39
C GLN A 91 -7.43 -8.99 -1.93
N PHE A 92 -7.56 -8.77 -3.24
CA PHE A 92 -7.04 -7.60 -3.94
C PHE A 92 -8.06 -7.17 -4.99
N SER A 93 -8.35 -5.87 -5.05
CA SER A 93 -9.37 -5.34 -5.94
C SER A 93 -9.01 -3.93 -6.39
N ARG A 94 -9.19 -3.63 -7.67
CA ARG A 94 -9.02 -2.28 -8.20
C ARG A 94 -10.36 -1.52 -8.12
N THR A 95 -10.35 -0.36 -7.50
CA THR A 95 -11.48 0.56 -7.39
C THR A 95 -11.16 1.85 -8.15
N GLY A 96 -11.77 2.00 -9.33
CA GLY A 96 -11.79 3.26 -10.09
C GLY A 96 -10.42 3.78 -10.56
N ALA A 97 -10.45 4.73 -11.48
CA ALA A 97 -9.28 5.49 -11.90
C ALA A 97 -9.66 6.97 -11.91
N ASP A 98 -9.01 7.78 -11.08
CA ASP A 98 -9.21 9.25 -11.07
C ASP A 98 -8.23 9.90 -12.06
N GLY A 99 -8.28 9.43 -13.32
CA GLY A 99 -7.28 9.74 -14.34
C GLY A 99 -6.11 8.76 -14.31
N SER A 100 -4.87 9.24 -14.13
CA SER A 100 -3.67 8.39 -14.17
C SER A 100 -3.42 7.57 -12.88
N LEU A 101 -4.26 7.74 -11.86
CA LEU A 101 -4.18 7.06 -10.56
C LEU A 101 -5.35 6.08 -10.41
N THR A 102 -5.08 4.88 -9.93
CA THR A 102 -6.13 3.88 -9.58
C THR A 102 -6.08 3.55 -8.09
N GLY A 103 -7.25 3.49 -7.43
CA GLY A 103 -7.46 2.80 -6.13
C GLY A 103 -7.72 1.31 -6.38
N ARG A 104 -7.73 0.35 -5.45
CA ARG A 104 -7.84 0.25 -3.99
C ARG A 104 -6.70 -0.66 -3.52
#